data_AF-A0ABD2YFC7-F1
#
_entry.id   AF-A0ABD2YFC7-F1
#
_cell.length_a   1.000
_cell.length_b   1.000
_cell.length_c   1.000
_cell.angle_alpha   90.00
_cell.angle_beta   90.00
_cell.angle_gamma   90.00
#
_symmetry.space_group_name_H-M   'P 1'
#
loop_
_entity.id
_entity.type
_entity.pdbx_description
1 polymer ?
#
loop_
_entity_poly.entity_id
_entity_poly.type
_entity_poly.pdbx_seq_one_letter_code
_entity_poly.pdbx_strand_id
1 'polypeptide(L)'
;MVVSGNFEYDRESDIQAFDEAKTGLKGLLDARITKLPRIFVHQEQQQQEFRTEQVSSISHDSIPLIDLQGLDKGAAERGDVIAKIRSASKEWGFFQIVNHEIQ
;
A
#
# COMPACT_ATOMS: atom_id res chain seq x y z
N MET A 1 48.33 -8.94 -11.92
CA MET A 1 47.72 -7.99 -10.97
C MET A 1 46.22 -8.00 -11.22
N VAL A 2 45.48 -8.83 -10.49
CA VAL A 2 44.00 -8.85 -10.56
C VAL A 2 43.50 -7.78 -9.60
N VAL A 3 43.02 -6.66 -10.14
CA VAL A 3 42.35 -5.64 -9.33
C VAL A 3 41.00 -6.24 -8.94
N SER A 4 40.93 -6.75 -7.70
CA SER A 4 39.66 -7.13 -7.07
C SER A 4 38.93 -5.84 -6.74
N GLY A 5 38.12 -5.35 -7.69
CA GLY A 5 37.21 -4.25 -7.46
C GLY A 5 36.09 -4.72 -6.55
N ASN A 6 36.14 -4.34 -5.29
CA ASN A 6 34.94 -4.36 -4.45
C ASN A 6 34.03 -3.27 -5.01
N PHE A 7 33.18 -3.61 -5.99
CA PHE A 7 32.21 -2.68 -6.55
C PHE A 7 31.17 -2.40 -5.46
N GLU A 8 31.47 -1.37 -4.67
CA GLU A 8 30.54 -0.81 -3.72
C GLU A 8 29.27 -0.41 -4.49
N TYR A 9 28.12 -0.84 -3.97
CA TYR A 9 26.84 -0.58 -4.61
C TYR A 9 26.53 0.92 -4.53
N ASP A 10 26.63 1.61 -5.66
CA ASP A 10 26.28 3.01 -5.79
C ASP A 10 24.78 3.16 -6.05
N ARG A 11 24.04 3.34 -4.96
CA ARG A 11 22.58 3.53 -5.01
C ARG A 11 22.18 4.82 -5.73
N GLU A 12 22.99 5.88 -5.66
CA GLU A 12 22.65 7.19 -6.24
C GLU A 12 22.69 7.13 -7.76
N SER A 13 23.72 6.50 -8.32
CA SER A 13 23.84 6.28 -9.77
C SER A 13 22.67 5.46 -10.34
N ASP A 14 22.28 4.37 -9.66
CA ASP A 14 21.14 3.55 -10.09
C ASP A 14 19.80 4.32 -10.04
N ILE A 15 19.60 5.19 -9.04
CA ILE A 15 18.41 6.06 -8.96
C ILE A 15 18.41 7.07 -10.10
N GLN A 16 19.54 7.72 -10.35
CA GLN A 16 19.66 8.69 -11.43
C GLN A 16 19.36 8.06 -12.78
N ALA A 17 19.95 6.89 -13.08
CA ALA A 17 19.70 6.16 -14.32
C ALA A 17 18.21 5.77 -14.49
N PHE A 18 17.55 5.39 -13.39
CA PHE A 18 16.12 5.07 -13.40
C PHE A 18 15.26 6.32 -13.68
N ASP A 19 15.53 7.43 -13.01
CA ASP A 19 14.79 8.68 -13.19
C ASP A 19 15.01 9.28 -14.58
N GLU A 20 16.23 9.20 -15.12
CA GLU A 20 16.57 9.64 -16.47
C GLU A 20 15.86 8.85 -17.56
N ALA A 21 15.56 7.55 -17.32
CA ALA A 21 14.79 6.74 -18.25
C ALA A 21 13.34 7.23 -18.40
N LYS A 22 12.80 8.00 -17.42
CA LYS A 22 11.47 8.63 -17.45
C LYS A 22 10.31 7.70 -17.83
N THR A 23 10.47 6.41 -17.59
CA THR A 23 9.49 5.37 -17.93
C THR A 23 8.75 4.84 -16.69
N GLY A 24 9.23 5.21 -15.49
CA GLY A 24 8.70 4.75 -14.22
C GLY A 24 8.75 3.24 -14.06
N LEU A 25 8.01 2.71 -13.08
CA LEU A 25 7.92 1.26 -12.84
C LEU A 25 7.29 0.51 -14.02
N LYS A 26 6.42 1.18 -14.80
CA LYS A 26 5.85 0.59 -16.01
C LYS A 26 6.93 0.23 -17.03
N GLY A 27 7.96 1.06 -17.19
CA GLY A 27 9.09 0.76 -18.08
C GLY A 27 9.82 -0.53 -17.72
N LEU A 28 9.95 -0.82 -16.41
CA LEU A 28 10.54 -2.07 -15.94
C LEU A 28 9.67 -3.28 -16.31
N LEU A 29 8.35 -3.15 -16.14
CA LEU A 29 7.39 -4.19 -16.51
C LEU A 29 7.41 -4.45 -18.02
N ASP A 30 7.37 -3.39 -18.83
CA ASP A 30 7.41 -3.47 -20.29
C ASP A 30 8.73 -4.08 -20.80
N ALA A 31 9.84 -3.77 -20.12
CA ALA A 31 11.16 -4.35 -20.40
C ALA A 31 11.32 -5.81 -19.94
N ARG A 32 10.31 -6.38 -19.26
CA ARG A 32 10.27 -7.78 -18.80
C ARG A 32 11.49 -8.17 -17.95
N ILE A 33 11.89 -7.28 -17.05
CA ILE A 33 13.01 -7.56 -16.14
C ILE A 33 12.75 -8.85 -15.34
N THR A 34 13.78 -9.70 -15.20
CA THR A 34 13.69 -10.94 -14.41
C THR A 34 14.26 -10.78 -13.01
N LYS A 35 14.91 -9.64 -12.73
CA LYS A 35 15.49 -9.29 -11.42
C LYS A 35 15.10 -7.86 -11.08
N LEU A 36 14.63 -7.67 -9.84
CA LEU A 36 14.28 -6.35 -9.34
C LEU A 36 15.55 -5.49 -9.14
N PRO A 37 15.58 -4.24 -9.62
CA PRO A 37 16.67 -3.32 -9.34
C PRO A 37 16.87 -3.13 -7.83
N ARG A 38 18.13 -3.07 -7.39
CA ARG A 38 18.49 -3.02 -5.96
C ARG A 38 17.93 -1.79 -5.25
N ILE A 39 17.65 -0.70 -5.96
CA ILE A 39 17.04 0.53 -5.42
C ILE A 39 15.64 0.30 -4.81
N PHE A 40 14.94 -0.75 -5.25
CA PHE A 40 13.60 -1.15 -4.77
C PHE A 40 13.62 -2.26 -3.72
N VAL A 41 14.80 -2.80 -3.38
CA VAL A 41 14.93 -3.83 -2.36
C VAL A 41 14.98 -3.16 -1.00
N HIS A 42 13.97 -3.39 -0.16
CA HIS A 42 14.00 -2.97 1.25
C HIS A 42 14.97 -3.84 2.06
N GLN A 43 15.77 -3.21 2.94
CA GLN A 43 16.72 -3.90 3.79
C GLN A 43 16.03 -4.91 4.72
N GLU A 44 16.69 -6.04 4.97
CA GLU A 44 16.11 -7.22 5.62
C GLU A 44 15.51 -6.98 7.02
N GLN A 45 15.92 -5.91 7.72
CA GLN A 45 15.35 -5.54 9.01
C GLN A 45 13.85 -5.17 8.94
N GLN A 46 13.37 -4.70 7.79
CA GLN A 46 11.94 -4.43 7.56
C GLN A 46 11.20 -5.63 6.96
N GLN A 47 11.92 -6.61 6.41
CA GLN A 47 11.30 -7.80 5.80
C GLN A 47 10.70 -8.75 6.84
N GLN A 48 11.13 -8.69 8.11
CA GLN A 48 10.50 -9.47 9.19
C GLN A 48 9.09 -8.97 9.53
N GLU A 49 8.82 -7.66 9.42
CA GLU A 49 7.47 -7.09 9.63
C GLU A 49 6.50 -7.54 8.54
N PHE A 50 6.94 -7.63 7.27
CA PHE A 50 6.10 -8.06 6.15
C PHE A 50 6.00 -9.58 5.98
N ARG A 51 6.82 -10.38 6.68
CA ARG A 51 6.82 -11.85 6.56
C ARG A 51 5.74 -12.56 7.38
N THR A 52 4.85 -11.82 8.01
CA THR A 52 3.84 -12.40 8.93
C THR A 52 2.41 -12.10 8.54
N GLU A 53 2.04 -12.12 7.26
CA GLU A 53 0.64 -12.34 6.88
C GLU A 53 0.57 -13.26 5.65
N GLN A 54 0.88 -14.54 5.86
CA GLN A 54 0.06 -15.53 5.16
C GLN A 54 -1.37 -15.21 5.56
N VAL A 55 -2.21 -14.84 4.59
CA VAL A 55 -3.65 -14.61 4.77
C VAL A 55 -4.31 -15.96 5.06
N SER A 56 -4.01 -16.55 6.22
CA SER A 56 -4.50 -17.86 6.65
C SER A 56 -5.26 -17.80 7.97
N SER A 57 -5.60 -16.60 8.45
CA SER A 57 -6.65 -16.42 9.45
C SER A 57 -7.08 -14.97 9.39
N ILE A 58 -8.26 -14.71 8.83
CA ILE A 58 -8.98 -13.46 9.06
C ILE A 58 -9.22 -13.42 10.58
N SER A 59 -8.34 -12.75 11.32
CA SER A 59 -8.62 -12.35 12.68
C SER A 59 -9.91 -11.52 12.64
N HIS A 60 -10.74 -11.66 13.68
CA HIS A 60 -12.09 -11.10 13.74
C HIS A 60 -12.16 -9.56 13.76
N ASP A 61 -11.05 -8.89 13.49
CA ASP A 61 -10.93 -7.45 13.34
C ASP A 61 -10.81 -7.14 11.83
N SER A 62 -11.92 -7.26 11.10
CA SER A 62 -11.98 -6.81 9.72
C SER A 62 -12.08 -5.29 9.67
N ILE A 63 -11.39 -4.66 8.70
CA ILE A 63 -11.53 -3.22 8.41
C ILE A 63 -13.03 -2.86 8.34
N PRO A 64 -13.51 -1.81 9.05
CA PRO A 64 -14.91 -1.46 9.07
C PRO A 64 -15.44 -1.14 7.67
N LEU A 65 -16.61 -1.69 7.33
CA LEU A 65 -17.35 -1.38 6.10
C LEU A 65 -18.61 -0.60 6.45
N ILE A 66 -18.74 0.62 5.92
CA ILE A 66 -19.85 1.54 6.23
C ILE A 66 -20.72 1.72 4.99
N ASP A 67 -22.00 1.34 5.12
CA ASP A 67 -23.02 1.62 4.11
C ASP A 67 -23.61 3.02 4.28
N LEU A 68 -23.50 3.85 3.25
CA LEU A 68 -23.98 5.23 3.25
C LEU A 68 -25.44 5.40 2.79
N GLN A 69 -26.15 4.33 2.40
CA GLN A 69 -27.58 4.44 2.01
C GLN A 69 -28.48 5.04 3.10
N GLY A 70 -28.07 5.03 4.37
CA GLY A 70 -28.82 5.62 5.49
C GLY A 70 -28.84 7.15 5.51
N LEU A 71 -27.99 7.82 4.72
CA LEU A 71 -27.85 9.29 4.78
C LEU A 71 -29.10 10.06 4.31
N ASP A 72 -29.88 9.47 3.40
CA ASP A 72 -31.07 10.07 2.79
C ASP A 72 -32.38 9.43 3.27
N LYS A 73 -32.32 8.45 4.18
CA LYS A 73 -33.49 7.69 4.65
C LYS A 73 -34.22 8.34 5.84
N GLY A 74 -33.58 9.29 6.54
CA GLY A 74 -34.16 9.98 7.69
C GLY A 74 -33.11 10.44 8.71
N ALA A 75 -33.55 11.18 9.73
CA ALA A 75 -32.65 11.73 10.75
C ALA A 75 -32.04 10.65 11.65
N ALA A 76 -32.77 9.57 11.92
CA ALA A 76 -32.29 8.46 12.74
C ALA A 76 -31.22 7.65 11.99
N GLU A 77 -31.51 7.25 10.76
CA GLU A 77 -30.64 6.46 9.89
C GLU A 77 -29.34 7.23 9.57
N ARG A 78 -29.46 8.54 9.33
CA ARG A 78 -28.30 9.41 9.17
C ARG A 78 -27.46 9.48 10.44
N GLY A 79 -28.11 9.53 11.60
CA GLY A 79 -27.45 9.47 12.91
C GLY A 79 -26.62 8.20 13.09
N ASP A 80 -27.17 7.05 12.70
CA ASP A 80 -26.48 5.76 12.77
C ASP A 80 -25.24 5.71 11.86
N VAL A 81 -25.36 6.21 10.63
CA VAL A 81 -24.22 6.31 9.70
C VAL A 81 -23.13 7.20 10.29
N ILE A 82 -23.47 8.38 10.82
CA ILE A 82 -22.53 9.29 11.46
C ILE A 82 -21.85 8.64 12.68
N ALA A 83 -22.59 7.88 13.48
CA ALA A 83 -22.04 7.17 14.64
C ALA A 83 -21.02 6.10 14.21
N LYS A 84 -21.31 5.33 13.16
CA LYS A 84 -20.39 4.34 12.58
C LYS A 84 -19.11 4.99 12.06
N ILE A 85 -19.22 6.10 11.31
CA ILE A 85 -18.06 6.84 10.82
C ILE A 85 -17.19 7.31 11.99
N ARG A 86 -17.81 7.88 13.02
CA ARG A 86 -17.09 8.38 14.21
C ARG A 86 -16.34 7.27 14.95
N SER A 87 -16.98 6.12 15.16
CA SER A 87 -16.34 4.97 15.82
C SER A 87 -15.18 4.44 14.97
N ALA A 88 -15.40 4.22 13.67
CA ALA A 88 -14.35 3.76 12.76
C ALA A 88 -13.17 4.74 12.67
N SER A 89 -13.41 6.04 12.54
CA SER A 89 -12.35 7.06 12.58
C SER A 89 -11.54 7.03 13.87
N LYS A 90 -12.18 6.78 15.02
CA LYS A 90 -11.52 6.79 16.33
C LYS A 90 -10.73 5.51 16.59
N GLU A 91 -11.32 4.36 16.29
CA GLU A 91 -10.79 3.04 16.65
C GLU A 91 -9.81 2.52 15.59
N TRP A 92 -10.09 2.78 14.31
CA TRP A 92 -9.32 2.26 13.20
C TRP A 92 -8.51 3.35 12.48
N GLY A 93 -9.00 4.58 12.42
CA GLY A 93 -8.45 5.62 11.53
C GLY A 93 -8.59 5.30 10.04
N PHE A 94 -9.18 4.16 9.69
CA PHE A 94 -9.37 3.66 8.34
C PHE A 94 -10.64 2.80 8.24
N PHE A 95 -11.39 2.94 7.16
CA PHE A 95 -12.61 2.18 6.89
C PHE A 95 -12.94 2.24 5.40
N GLN A 96 -13.77 1.31 4.94
CA GLN A 96 -14.32 1.28 3.59
C GLN A 96 -15.75 1.82 3.60
N ILE A 97 -16.17 2.46 2.50
CA ILE A 97 -17.54 2.94 2.32
C ILE A 97 -18.16 2.32 1.06
N VAL A 98 -19.46 2.06 1.09
CA VAL A 98 -20.27 1.62 -0.06
C VAL A 98 -21.52 2.48 -0.19
N ASN A 99 -22.13 2.46 -1.39
CA ASN A 99 -23.28 3.31 -1.73
C ASN A 99 -22.98 4.79 -1.50
N HIS A 100 -21.81 5.24 -1.96
CA HIS A 100 -21.30 6.59 -1.77
C HIS A 100 -21.76 7.58 -2.86
N GLU A 101 -22.73 7.19 -3.69
CA GLU A 101 -23.35 8.02 -4.73
C GLU A 101 -22.38 8.61 -5.79
N ILE A 102 -21.17 8.05 -5.94
CA ILE A 102 -20.24 8.44 -7.01
C ILE A 102 -20.38 7.41 -8.14
N GLN A 103 -20.74 7.90 -9.32
CA GLN A 103 -20.83 7.16 -10.58
C GLN A 103 -19.69 7.55 -11.52
#